data_AF-A0A9E6EMB7-F1
#
_entry.id   AF-A0A9E6EMB7-F1
#
_cell.length_a   1.000
_cell.length_b   1.000
_cell.length_c   1.000
_cell.angle_alpha   90.00
_cell.angle_beta   90.00
_cell.angle_gamma   90.00
#
_symmetry.space_group_name_H-M   'P 1'
#
loop_
_entity.id
_entity.type
_entity.pdbx_description
1 polymer ?
#
loop_
_entity_poly.entity_id
_entity_poly.type
_entity_poly.pdbx_seq_one_letter_code
_entity_poly.pdbx_strand_id
1 'polypeptide(L)'
;MRRTLLAASLTTSLASLIAAAPDLEQGRTLFVANYSHLDTQWRWAYPLVVREMLRNTLYDNFRIMEEHPEYVFNWSGAGRYQLIKEYYPAEYARLKGYVAKGQWWPSSNAWEESDVNVPASESVIRQMLVGHSFFKREFGTESSDFMLPDCFGFPASLPSILAHCGLKGFSTQKLTWRSAAGIPFNVGRWEGPDGNSVVAALNAGAYDAHLAAPLDGEAWVKRLDANGAASGLKVDYLYNGNGDEGGSPFPDSLATLWAGLKAKGPVNIVAGRADLMFNAITDAQKARLPSYRGDLLLIEHSAGSLSSQAFMKHVNRRNELLADAAEKASTAAHLLGAAPYPAATLEKAWGLMLRNQFHDILPGTSLPRSYEYAWNDDLLAAKAFQGSLEDGVAAVTRGLDTRVEGVPLVVFNPLGIAREDVVDARVPEALAKAANLVATDGAGRRLPTQLTVGADGKRHVIFRAKVPSVGFAVFGLQAGPAAQGKELSVTARVLENARYRVTLLDSGDLGGIYDKVNRRELLSGPGRLAFQHEKPSRWPAWNMDWNDRQKPARAFVSGPA
;
A
#
# COMPACT_ATOMS: atom_id res chain seq x y z
N MET A 1 11.44 23.73 -67.34
CA MET A 1 10.82 22.38 -67.39
C MET A 1 11.21 21.61 -66.14
N ARG A 2 10.29 21.49 -65.17
CA ARG A 2 10.06 20.36 -64.25
C ARG A 2 9.09 20.85 -63.18
N ARG A 3 7.82 20.53 -63.39
CA ARG A 3 6.75 20.65 -62.40
C ARG A 3 6.89 19.46 -61.47
N THR A 4 7.12 19.68 -60.19
CA THR A 4 7.00 18.64 -59.17
C THR A 4 5.69 18.91 -58.43
N LEU A 5 4.72 18.02 -58.66
CA LEU A 5 3.43 18.00 -57.97
C LEU A 5 3.67 17.75 -56.49
N LEU A 6 3.27 18.69 -55.63
CA LEU A 6 3.05 18.41 -54.21
C LEU A 6 1.78 17.54 -54.11
N ALA A 7 1.94 16.26 -53.80
CA ALA A 7 0.87 15.45 -53.27
C ALA A 7 0.68 15.86 -51.80
N ALA A 8 -0.38 16.62 -51.51
CA ALA A 8 -0.82 16.86 -50.15
C ALA A 8 -1.37 15.53 -49.58
N SER A 9 -0.54 14.81 -48.84
CA SER A 9 -0.98 13.73 -47.97
C SER A 9 -1.84 14.34 -46.86
N LEU A 10 -3.16 14.10 -46.90
CA LEU A 10 -4.03 14.28 -45.75
C LEU A 10 -3.54 13.33 -44.65
N THR A 11 -2.66 13.79 -43.78
CA THR A 11 -2.49 13.22 -42.45
C THR A 11 -3.67 13.72 -41.61
N THR A 12 -4.80 13.01 -41.67
CA THR A 12 -5.78 13.07 -40.58
C THR A 12 -5.05 12.59 -39.33
N SER A 13 -4.68 13.52 -38.46
CA SER A 13 -4.12 13.21 -37.16
C SER A 13 -5.15 12.40 -36.39
N LEU A 14 -4.92 11.09 -36.24
CA LEU A 14 -5.63 10.21 -35.30
C LEU A 14 -5.25 10.54 -33.83
N ALA A 15 -5.10 11.83 -33.52
CA ALA A 15 -4.88 12.36 -32.19
C ALA A 15 -6.18 13.03 -31.73
N SER A 16 -7.16 12.21 -31.32
CA SER A 16 -8.30 12.54 -30.43
C SER A 16 -9.46 11.54 -30.61
N LEU A 17 -9.21 10.26 -30.33
CA LEU A 17 -10.29 9.34 -29.92
C LEU A 17 -10.49 9.36 -28.40
N ILE A 18 -10.15 10.48 -27.76
CA ILE A 18 -10.68 10.79 -26.43
C ILE A 18 -12.07 11.37 -26.71
N ALA A 19 -13.10 10.52 -26.69
CA ALA A 19 -14.47 11.00 -26.71
C ALA A 19 -14.60 12.05 -25.58
N ALA A 20 -15.03 13.27 -25.94
CA ALA A 20 -15.40 14.26 -24.94
C ALA A 20 -16.45 13.61 -24.02
N ALA A 21 -16.26 13.71 -22.71
CA ALA A 21 -17.23 13.15 -21.78
C ALA A 21 -18.62 13.76 -22.06
N PRO A 22 -19.70 12.95 -22.04
CA PRO A 22 -21.04 13.46 -22.29
C PRO A 22 -21.44 14.48 -21.22
N ASP A 23 -22.37 15.38 -21.57
CA ASP A 23 -23.01 16.26 -20.58
C ASP A 23 -23.81 15.41 -19.59
N LEU A 24 -23.33 15.35 -18.35
CA LEU A 24 -23.90 14.49 -17.30
C LEU A 24 -25.19 15.05 -16.68
N GLU A 25 -25.58 16.29 -17.00
CA GLU A 25 -26.87 16.84 -16.59
C GLU A 25 -28.03 16.29 -17.44
N GLN A 26 -27.73 15.63 -18.57
CA GLN A 26 -28.74 15.17 -19.53
C GLN A 26 -28.76 13.65 -19.68
N GLY A 27 -29.97 13.09 -19.63
CA GLY A 27 -30.19 11.66 -19.88
C GLY A 27 -29.60 10.76 -18.79
N ARG A 28 -29.46 9.48 -19.12
CA ARG A 28 -28.84 8.45 -18.25
C ARG A 28 -27.52 8.05 -18.89
N THR A 29 -26.43 8.05 -18.14
CA THR A 29 -25.11 7.66 -18.66
C THR A 29 -24.53 6.51 -17.85
N LEU A 30 -24.18 5.42 -18.53
CA LEU A 30 -23.47 4.29 -17.93
C LEU A 30 -22.04 4.26 -18.46
N PHE A 31 -21.06 4.46 -17.58
CA PHE A 31 -19.65 4.30 -17.90
C PHE A 31 -19.24 2.84 -17.76
N VAL A 32 -18.60 2.29 -18.79
CA VAL A 32 -18.14 0.90 -18.82
C VAL A 32 -16.63 0.87 -18.99
N ALA A 33 -15.93 0.25 -18.03
CA ALA A 33 -14.50 0.02 -18.11
C ALA A 33 -14.23 -1.41 -18.55
N ASN A 34 -13.81 -1.58 -19.81
CA ASN A 34 -13.25 -2.85 -20.26
C ASN A 34 -11.94 -3.08 -19.51
N TYR A 35 -11.85 -4.18 -18.79
CA TYR A 35 -10.77 -4.47 -17.87
C TYR A 35 -10.51 -5.97 -17.83
N SER A 36 -9.33 -6.38 -17.37
CA SER A 36 -9.11 -7.77 -17.03
C SER A 36 -8.21 -7.83 -15.81
N HIS A 37 -8.74 -8.42 -14.76
CA HIS A 37 -8.03 -8.59 -13.51
C HIS A 37 -6.92 -9.60 -13.69
N LEU A 38 -5.72 -9.28 -13.22
CA LEU A 38 -4.60 -10.20 -13.20
C LEU A 38 -3.95 -10.14 -11.83
N ASP A 39 -4.05 -11.22 -11.07
CA ASP A 39 -3.28 -11.33 -9.84
C ASP A 39 -1.81 -11.48 -10.17
N THR A 40 -1.02 -10.52 -9.69
CA THR A 40 0.43 -10.55 -9.83
C THR A 40 0.98 -11.84 -9.21
N GLN A 41 0.39 -12.29 -8.10
CA GLN A 41 0.55 -13.62 -7.51
C GLN A 41 -0.69 -13.95 -6.66
N TRP A 42 -1.23 -15.16 -6.79
CA TRP A 42 -2.32 -15.66 -5.93
C TRP A 42 -2.24 -17.19 -5.77
N ARG A 43 -2.99 -17.94 -6.61
CA ARG A 43 -2.91 -19.40 -6.76
C ARG A 43 -1.79 -19.83 -7.72
N TRP A 44 -0.92 -18.89 -8.03
CA TRP A 44 0.26 -19.00 -8.88
C TRP A 44 1.33 -18.03 -8.39
N ALA A 45 2.55 -18.25 -8.85
CA ALA A 45 3.70 -17.38 -8.60
C ALA A 45 4.18 -16.74 -9.91
N TYR A 46 5.09 -15.77 -9.80
CA TYR A 46 5.60 -14.98 -10.93
C TYR A 46 5.92 -15.76 -12.21
N PRO A 47 6.57 -16.95 -12.20
CA PRO A 47 6.94 -17.62 -13.44
C PRO A 47 5.76 -17.95 -14.36
N LEU A 48 4.59 -18.31 -13.79
CA LEU A 48 3.40 -18.59 -14.59
C LEU A 48 2.80 -17.29 -15.15
N VAL A 49 2.74 -16.26 -14.31
CA VAL A 49 2.24 -14.94 -14.68
C VAL A 49 3.05 -14.37 -15.83
N VAL A 50 4.38 -14.41 -15.72
CA VAL A 50 5.27 -13.96 -16.79
C VAL A 50 5.07 -14.81 -18.03
N ARG A 51 5.26 -16.13 -17.94
CA ARG A 51 5.30 -17.02 -19.12
C ARG A 51 3.99 -17.04 -19.92
N GLU A 52 2.86 -16.98 -19.23
CA GLU A 52 1.55 -17.26 -19.83
C GLU A 52 0.58 -16.09 -19.67
N MET A 53 0.31 -15.62 -18.46
CA MET A 53 -0.82 -14.72 -18.22
C MET A 53 -0.59 -13.30 -18.76
N LEU A 54 0.61 -12.73 -18.56
CA LEU A 54 1.02 -11.45 -19.17
C LEU A 54 1.00 -11.56 -20.69
N ARG A 55 1.53 -12.66 -21.22
CA ARG A 55 1.54 -12.94 -22.65
C ARG A 55 0.10 -12.98 -23.19
N ASN A 56 -0.78 -13.78 -22.62
CA ASN A 56 -2.17 -13.91 -23.06
C ASN A 56 -2.89 -12.54 -23.00
N THR A 57 -2.72 -11.80 -21.90
CA THR A 57 -3.26 -10.43 -21.75
C THR A 57 -2.83 -9.52 -22.90
N LEU A 58 -1.55 -9.56 -23.30
CA LEU A 58 -1.07 -8.75 -24.42
C LEU A 58 -1.68 -9.21 -25.75
N TYR A 59 -1.55 -10.49 -26.08
CA TYR A 59 -1.91 -11.01 -27.40
C TYR A 59 -3.42 -10.97 -27.66
N ASP A 60 -4.23 -11.31 -26.66
CA ASP A 60 -5.69 -11.27 -26.79
C ASP A 60 -6.19 -9.85 -27.05
N ASN A 61 -5.69 -8.88 -26.26
CA ASN A 61 -6.07 -7.48 -26.44
C ASN A 61 -5.50 -6.88 -27.73
N PHE A 62 -4.28 -7.23 -28.14
CA PHE A 62 -3.73 -6.74 -29.41
C PHE A 62 -4.58 -7.17 -30.60
N ARG A 63 -5.06 -8.43 -30.61
CA ARG A 63 -5.98 -8.90 -31.66
C ARG A 63 -7.26 -8.09 -31.69
N ILE A 64 -7.90 -7.88 -30.53
CA ILE A 64 -9.15 -7.10 -30.44
C ILE A 64 -8.91 -5.65 -30.89
N MET A 65 -7.79 -5.03 -30.49
CA MET A 65 -7.45 -3.66 -30.89
C MET A 65 -7.18 -3.50 -32.39
N GLU A 66 -6.73 -4.56 -33.08
CA GLU A 66 -6.58 -4.58 -34.54
C GLU A 66 -7.92 -4.67 -35.26
N GLU A 67 -8.84 -5.48 -34.73
CA GLU A 67 -10.17 -5.71 -35.30
C GLU A 67 -11.15 -4.57 -34.96
N HIS A 68 -10.97 -3.90 -33.82
CA HIS A 68 -11.90 -2.91 -33.25
C HIS A 68 -11.16 -1.63 -32.81
N PRO A 69 -11.01 -0.63 -33.70
CA PRO A 69 -10.34 0.65 -33.38
C PRO A 69 -10.97 1.43 -32.22
N GLU A 70 -12.26 1.22 -31.94
CA GLU A 70 -13.01 1.82 -30.84
C GLU A 70 -12.77 1.17 -29.47
N TYR A 71 -12.11 0.00 -29.44
CA TYR A 71 -11.84 -0.72 -28.19
C TYR A 71 -10.80 0.00 -27.34
N VAL A 72 -11.20 0.35 -26.12
CA VAL A 72 -10.32 0.86 -25.06
C VAL A 72 -10.24 -0.18 -23.96
N PHE A 73 -9.05 -0.72 -23.73
CA PHE A 73 -8.74 -1.63 -22.63
C PHE A 73 -8.09 -0.87 -21.48
N ASN A 74 -8.58 -1.07 -20.26
CA ASN A 74 -8.02 -0.51 -19.04
C ASN A 74 -7.22 -1.58 -18.33
N TRP A 75 -5.99 -1.27 -17.96
CA TRP A 75 -5.16 -2.23 -17.25
C TRP A 75 -4.28 -1.56 -16.20
N SER A 76 -4.44 -2.04 -14.97
CA SER A 76 -3.83 -1.51 -13.75
C SER A 76 -2.44 -2.06 -13.47
N GLY A 77 -1.77 -1.55 -12.44
CA GLY A 77 -0.57 -2.13 -11.85
C GLY A 77 0.71 -1.89 -12.66
N ALA A 78 1.37 -0.76 -12.45
CA ALA A 78 2.62 -0.41 -13.15
C ALA A 78 3.74 -1.46 -12.96
N GLY A 79 3.76 -2.20 -11.85
CA GLY A 79 4.67 -3.31 -11.61
C GLY A 79 4.55 -4.42 -12.67
N ARG A 80 3.34 -4.71 -13.13
CA ARG A 80 3.11 -5.68 -14.22
C ARG A 80 3.59 -5.15 -15.58
N TYR A 81 3.48 -3.85 -15.84
CA TYR A 81 4.10 -3.24 -17.03
C TYR A 81 5.63 -3.31 -16.98
N GLN A 82 6.25 -3.18 -15.79
CA GLN A 82 7.69 -3.39 -15.63
C GLN A 82 8.09 -4.82 -16.00
N LEU A 83 7.32 -5.83 -15.57
CA LEU A 83 7.57 -7.23 -15.96
C LEU A 83 7.45 -7.41 -17.48
N ILE A 84 6.45 -6.80 -18.12
CA ILE A 84 6.32 -6.84 -19.59
C ILE A 84 7.54 -6.19 -20.26
N LYS A 85 7.99 -5.04 -19.77
CA LYS A 85 9.17 -4.35 -20.31
C LYS A 85 10.43 -5.21 -20.22
N GLU A 86 10.57 -5.99 -19.15
CA GLU A 86 11.72 -6.87 -18.92
C GLU A 86 11.68 -8.15 -19.77
N TYR A 87 10.54 -8.86 -19.77
CA TYR A 87 10.44 -10.20 -20.37
C TYR A 87 9.89 -10.21 -21.80
N TYR A 88 9.18 -9.15 -22.22
CA TYR A 88 8.53 -9.02 -23.53
C TYR A 88 8.81 -7.63 -24.16
N PRO A 89 10.07 -7.23 -24.37
CA PRO A 89 10.41 -5.87 -24.80
C PRO A 89 9.84 -5.49 -26.17
N ALA A 90 9.66 -6.46 -27.08
CA ALA A 90 9.06 -6.22 -28.40
C ALA A 90 7.55 -5.92 -28.27
N GLU A 91 6.84 -6.72 -27.48
CA GLU A 91 5.43 -6.51 -27.18
C GLU A 91 5.21 -5.24 -26.35
N TYR A 92 6.15 -4.89 -25.46
CA TYR A 92 6.11 -3.63 -24.73
C TYR A 92 6.17 -2.42 -25.68
N ALA A 93 7.03 -2.46 -26.71
CA ALA A 93 7.07 -1.42 -27.73
C ALA A 93 5.75 -1.32 -28.52
N ARG A 94 5.12 -2.46 -28.81
CA ARG A 94 3.79 -2.50 -29.46
C ARG A 94 2.69 -1.97 -28.54
N LEU A 95 2.70 -2.33 -27.25
CA LEU A 95 1.81 -1.80 -26.22
C LEU A 95 1.90 -0.27 -26.14
N LYS A 96 3.12 0.30 -26.14
CA LYS A 96 3.31 1.77 -26.17
C LYS A 96 2.60 2.41 -27.37
N GLY A 97 2.59 1.73 -28.52
CA GLY A 97 1.84 2.16 -29.70
C GLY A 97 0.33 2.22 -29.46
N TYR A 98 -0.26 1.22 -28.78
CA TYR A 98 -1.69 1.23 -28.43
C TYR A 98 -2.02 2.26 -27.33
N VAL A 99 -1.10 2.50 -26.40
CA VAL A 99 -1.25 3.59 -25.42
C VAL A 99 -1.28 4.95 -26.12
N ALA A 100 -0.36 5.18 -27.06
CA ALA A 100 -0.33 6.42 -27.85
C ALA A 100 -1.59 6.61 -28.72
N LYS A 101 -2.22 5.52 -29.17
CA LYS A 101 -3.51 5.53 -29.89
C LYS A 101 -4.73 5.70 -28.97
N GLY A 102 -4.56 5.58 -27.66
CA GLY A 102 -5.67 5.61 -26.68
C GLY A 102 -6.48 4.33 -26.60
N GLN A 103 -6.05 3.24 -27.24
CA GLN A 103 -6.72 1.93 -27.19
C GLN A 103 -6.31 1.13 -25.94
N TRP A 104 -5.11 1.37 -25.41
CA TRP A 104 -4.66 0.80 -24.15
C TRP A 104 -4.51 1.92 -23.11
N TRP A 105 -5.22 1.82 -21.99
CA TRP A 105 -5.17 2.82 -20.94
C TRP A 105 -4.44 2.28 -19.70
N PRO A 106 -3.33 2.91 -19.27
CA PRO A 106 -2.69 2.62 -17.99
C PRO A 106 -3.58 3.15 -16.85
N SER A 107 -4.54 2.31 -16.45
CA SER A 107 -5.52 2.63 -15.43
C SER A 107 -4.96 2.39 -14.02
N SER A 108 -5.65 2.85 -12.98
CA SER A 108 -5.22 2.74 -11.59
C SER A 108 -3.80 3.26 -11.36
N ASN A 109 -3.68 4.52 -10.93
CA ASN A 109 -2.40 5.23 -10.83
C ASN A 109 -1.55 4.76 -9.64
N ALA A 110 -1.17 3.48 -9.65
CA ALA A 110 -0.50 2.77 -8.57
C ALA A 110 0.47 1.71 -9.12
N TRP A 111 1.47 1.36 -8.31
CA TRP A 111 2.44 0.32 -8.65
C TRP A 111 1.80 -1.07 -8.69
N GLU A 112 0.93 -1.39 -7.73
CA GLU A 112 0.11 -2.59 -7.71
C GLU A 112 -1.36 -2.27 -7.36
N GLU A 113 -2.24 -3.23 -7.63
CA GLU A 113 -3.54 -3.32 -6.95
C GLU A 113 -3.32 -3.79 -5.51
N SER A 114 -2.82 -2.87 -4.69
CA SER A 114 -2.31 -3.15 -3.35
C SER A 114 -3.41 -3.34 -2.31
N ASP A 115 -3.11 -4.11 -1.26
CA ASP A 115 -3.85 -3.99 0.00
C ASP A 115 -3.71 -2.55 0.54
N VAL A 116 -4.75 -2.07 1.20
CA VAL A 116 -4.79 -0.73 1.80
C VAL A 116 -5.06 -0.76 3.30
N ASN A 117 -5.19 -1.95 3.91
CA ASN A 117 -5.50 -2.11 5.33
C ASN A 117 -4.24 -2.27 6.18
N VAL A 118 -3.28 -3.08 5.70
CA VAL A 118 -2.05 -3.42 6.42
C VAL A 118 -0.91 -2.42 6.19
N PRO A 119 -0.66 -1.91 4.96
CA PRO A 119 0.42 -0.97 4.74
C PRO A 119 0.27 0.33 5.54
N ALA A 120 1.40 0.95 5.87
CA ALA A 120 1.39 2.33 6.32
C ALA A 120 0.82 3.26 5.23
N SER A 121 0.22 4.38 5.64
CA SER A 121 -0.25 5.40 4.69
C SER A 121 0.84 5.91 3.77
N GLU A 122 2.09 6.01 4.25
CA GLU A 122 3.25 6.35 3.40
C GLU A 122 3.44 5.31 2.28
N SER A 123 3.34 4.02 2.56
CA SER A 123 3.43 2.99 1.51
C SER A 123 2.30 3.10 0.49
N VAL A 124 1.07 3.41 0.91
CA VAL A 124 -0.03 3.68 -0.02
C VAL A 124 0.29 4.91 -0.89
N ILE A 125 0.83 5.99 -0.32
CA ILE A 125 1.30 7.15 -1.11
C ILE A 125 2.41 6.73 -2.08
N ARG A 126 3.31 5.82 -1.68
CA ARG A 126 4.39 5.32 -2.53
C ARG A 126 3.90 4.42 -3.66
N GLN A 127 2.83 3.63 -3.46
CA GLN A 127 2.16 2.93 -4.55
C GLN A 127 1.82 3.93 -5.66
N MET A 128 1.21 5.06 -5.29
CA MET A 128 0.76 6.08 -6.22
C MET A 128 1.94 6.82 -6.85
N LEU A 129 2.91 7.27 -6.04
CA LEU A 129 4.07 8.01 -6.53
C LEU A 129 4.90 7.19 -7.52
N VAL A 130 5.19 5.94 -7.20
CA VAL A 130 6.02 5.06 -8.05
C VAL A 130 5.25 4.66 -9.30
N GLY A 131 3.96 4.31 -9.18
CA GLY A 131 3.09 4.02 -10.33
C GLY A 131 2.96 5.20 -11.28
N HIS A 132 2.62 6.38 -10.77
CA HIS A 132 2.56 7.64 -11.50
C HIS A 132 3.85 7.93 -12.26
N SER A 133 4.98 7.90 -11.54
CA SER A 133 6.29 8.23 -12.12
C SER A 133 6.66 7.27 -13.23
N PHE A 134 6.33 5.98 -13.08
CA PHE A 134 6.51 4.98 -14.13
C PHE A 134 5.67 5.30 -15.36
N PHE A 135 4.35 5.51 -15.22
CA PHE A 135 3.47 5.77 -16.34
C PHE A 135 3.81 7.08 -17.08
N LYS A 136 4.12 8.15 -16.35
CA LYS A 136 4.59 9.41 -16.96
C LYS A 136 5.86 9.22 -17.76
N ARG A 137 6.86 8.56 -17.19
CA ARG A 137 8.16 8.34 -17.85
C ARG A 137 8.04 7.45 -19.08
N GLU A 138 7.24 6.39 -19.01
CA GLU A 138 7.17 5.39 -20.08
C GLU A 138 6.16 5.76 -21.17
N PHE A 139 5.03 6.38 -20.80
CA PHE A 139 3.89 6.59 -21.70
C PHE A 139 3.48 8.06 -21.86
N GLY A 140 3.99 8.98 -21.04
CA GLY A 140 3.60 10.40 -21.07
C GLY A 140 2.17 10.68 -20.59
N THR A 141 1.46 9.65 -20.12
CA THR A 141 0.07 9.72 -19.63
C THR A 141 -0.07 8.94 -18.33
N GLU A 142 -1.17 9.18 -17.63
CA GLU A 142 -1.53 8.53 -16.38
C GLU A 142 -3.06 8.53 -16.24
N SER A 143 -3.57 7.70 -15.32
CA SER A 143 -4.95 7.76 -14.85
C SER A 143 -5.11 8.71 -13.65
N SER A 144 -6.31 9.27 -13.50
CA SER A 144 -6.66 10.09 -12.33
C SER A 144 -7.50 9.34 -11.29
N ASP A 145 -7.46 8.02 -11.30
CA ASP A 145 -8.25 7.16 -10.42
C ASP A 145 -7.41 6.05 -9.79
N PHE A 146 -7.92 5.50 -8.70
CA PHE A 146 -7.43 4.26 -8.11
C PHE A 146 -8.51 3.18 -8.25
N MET A 147 -8.29 2.26 -9.18
CA MET A 147 -9.16 1.09 -9.35
C MET A 147 -8.62 0.00 -8.43
N LEU A 148 -9.45 -0.45 -7.48
CA LEU A 148 -9.08 -1.49 -6.55
C LEU A 148 -10.24 -2.49 -6.42
N PRO A 149 -10.48 -3.28 -7.47
CA PRO A 149 -11.68 -4.07 -7.59
C PRO A 149 -11.70 -5.25 -6.62
N ASP A 150 -10.53 -5.81 -6.22
CA ASP A 150 -10.48 -7.02 -5.39
C ASP A 150 -9.86 -6.88 -3.98
N CYS A 151 -9.52 -5.68 -3.50
CA CYS A 151 -8.96 -5.53 -2.15
C CYS A 151 -10.00 -5.72 -1.02
N PHE A 152 -9.54 -6.29 0.10
CA PHE A 152 -10.34 -6.87 1.19
C PHE A 152 -10.84 -5.86 2.23
N GLY A 153 -11.38 -4.74 1.77
CA GLY A 153 -11.89 -3.64 2.59
C GLY A 153 -11.05 -2.39 2.47
N PHE A 154 -11.59 -1.26 2.91
CA PHE A 154 -10.97 0.05 2.67
C PHE A 154 -11.09 0.97 3.88
N PRO A 155 -9.97 1.50 4.43
CA PRO A 155 -10.01 2.34 5.61
C PRO A 155 -10.52 3.74 5.31
N ALA A 156 -11.14 4.39 6.30
CA ALA A 156 -11.69 5.74 6.22
C ALA A 156 -10.65 6.81 5.84
N SER A 157 -9.36 6.54 6.04
CA SER A 157 -8.26 7.44 5.68
C SER A 157 -7.91 7.40 4.19
N LEU A 158 -8.28 6.35 3.45
CA LEU A 158 -7.94 6.19 2.05
C LEU A 158 -8.41 7.37 1.17
N PRO A 159 -9.67 7.88 1.25
CA PRO A 159 -10.09 9.01 0.43
C PRO A 159 -9.27 10.29 0.66
N SER A 160 -8.77 10.51 1.89
CA SER A 160 -7.82 11.60 2.15
C SER A 160 -6.50 11.38 1.41
N ILE A 161 -5.94 10.17 1.52
CA ILE A 161 -4.68 9.81 0.83
C ILE A 161 -4.83 10.00 -0.68
N LEU A 162 -5.89 9.47 -1.28
CA LEU A 162 -6.14 9.58 -2.71
C LEU A 162 -6.27 11.05 -3.16
N ALA A 163 -7.00 11.87 -2.39
CA ALA A 163 -7.14 13.30 -2.67
C ALA A 163 -5.81 14.06 -2.58
N HIS A 164 -4.97 13.78 -1.57
CA HIS A 164 -3.63 14.38 -1.44
C HIS A 164 -2.67 13.92 -2.53
N CYS A 165 -2.85 12.71 -3.08
CA CYS A 165 -2.16 12.25 -4.27
C CYS A 165 -2.70 12.85 -5.58
N GLY A 166 -3.71 13.72 -5.52
CA GLY A 166 -4.32 14.37 -6.70
C GLY A 166 -5.26 13.47 -7.49
N LEU A 167 -5.64 12.30 -6.96
CA LEU A 167 -6.60 11.40 -7.61
C LEU A 167 -8.03 11.91 -7.42
N LYS A 168 -8.84 11.76 -8.46
CA LYS A 168 -10.24 12.20 -8.50
C LYS A 168 -11.22 11.08 -8.21
N GLY A 169 -10.82 9.85 -8.52
CA GLY A 169 -11.69 8.69 -8.59
C GLY A 169 -11.22 7.51 -7.76
N PHE A 170 -12.18 6.74 -7.25
CA PHE A 170 -11.97 5.42 -6.69
C PHE A 170 -13.05 4.48 -7.22
N SER A 171 -12.70 3.24 -7.55
CA SER A 171 -13.68 2.21 -7.92
C SER A 171 -13.36 0.87 -7.28
N THR A 172 -14.41 0.15 -6.87
CA THR A 172 -14.29 -1.22 -6.37
C THR A 172 -15.53 -2.05 -6.64
N GLN A 173 -15.36 -3.37 -6.76
CA GLN A 173 -16.47 -4.32 -6.68
C GLN A 173 -16.59 -5.00 -5.32
N LYS A 174 -15.54 -5.00 -4.50
CA LYS A 174 -15.41 -5.95 -3.39
C LYS A 174 -16.54 -5.82 -2.37
N LEU A 175 -17.14 -4.65 -2.24
CA LEU A 175 -18.27 -4.43 -1.34
C LEU A 175 -19.54 -5.23 -1.71
N THR A 176 -19.64 -5.70 -2.94
CA THR A 176 -20.70 -6.64 -3.38
C THR A 176 -20.52 -8.03 -2.76
N TRP A 177 -19.31 -8.37 -2.31
CA TRP A 177 -18.98 -9.56 -1.52
C TRP A 177 -19.21 -9.33 -0.02
N ARG A 178 -20.42 -8.87 0.32
CA ARG A 178 -20.90 -8.67 1.69
C ARG A 178 -20.09 -7.64 2.50
N SER A 179 -20.32 -6.37 2.20
CA SER A 179 -20.00 -5.26 3.11
C SER A 179 -20.71 -5.42 4.47
N ALA A 180 -19.98 -5.11 5.54
CA ALA A 180 -20.48 -5.13 6.93
C ALA A 180 -21.58 -4.09 7.18
N ALA A 181 -21.56 -2.98 6.43
CA ALA A 181 -22.49 -1.87 6.59
C ALA A 181 -23.34 -1.61 5.33
N GLY A 182 -23.36 -2.56 4.39
CA GLY A 182 -23.94 -2.38 3.06
C GLY A 182 -23.10 -1.47 2.16
N ILE A 183 -23.60 -1.19 0.95
CA ILE A 183 -22.93 -0.30 0.01
C ILE A 183 -23.61 1.09 0.10
N PRO A 184 -22.89 2.16 0.51
CA PRO A 184 -23.51 3.47 0.78
C PRO A 184 -24.19 4.12 -0.43
N PHE A 185 -23.66 3.91 -1.62
CA PHE A 185 -24.17 4.43 -2.89
C PHE A 185 -23.55 3.67 -4.07
N ASN A 186 -24.14 3.79 -5.26
CA ASN A 186 -23.51 3.28 -6.49
C ASN A 186 -22.34 4.17 -6.92
N VAL A 187 -22.64 5.46 -7.10
CA VAL A 187 -21.68 6.54 -7.36
C VAL A 187 -21.93 7.67 -6.35
N GLY A 188 -20.86 8.14 -5.70
CA GLY A 188 -20.98 9.11 -4.61
C GLY A 188 -19.65 9.78 -4.27
N ARG A 189 -19.63 10.50 -3.14
CA ARG A 189 -18.45 11.16 -2.57
C ARG A 189 -17.99 10.40 -1.34
N TRP A 190 -16.81 9.79 -1.40
CA TRP A 190 -16.21 9.17 -0.22
C TRP A 190 -15.25 10.16 0.44
N GLU A 191 -15.50 10.46 1.70
CA GLU A 191 -14.86 11.54 2.44
C GLU A 191 -14.04 11.01 3.61
N GLY A 192 -12.80 11.48 3.68
CA GLY A 192 -11.86 11.09 4.72
C GLY A 192 -11.95 11.94 6.00
N PRO A 193 -11.13 11.61 7.01
CA PRO A 193 -11.16 12.27 8.31
C PRO A 193 -10.77 13.75 8.26
N ASP A 194 -10.05 14.19 7.24
CA ASP A 194 -9.64 15.59 7.05
C ASP A 194 -10.65 16.42 6.22
N GLY A 195 -11.76 15.82 5.78
CA GLY A 195 -12.77 16.44 4.93
C GLY A 195 -12.44 16.44 3.44
N ASN A 196 -11.24 16.00 3.04
CA ASN A 196 -10.95 15.74 1.64
C ASN A 196 -11.70 14.51 1.15
N SER A 197 -12.00 14.47 -0.15
CA SER A 197 -12.84 13.44 -0.72
C SER A 197 -12.51 13.14 -2.18
N VAL A 198 -12.88 11.94 -2.63
CA VAL A 198 -12.87 11.52 -4.03
C VAL A 198 -14.28 11.13 -4.48
N VAL A 199 -14.52 11.15 -5.78
CA VAL A 199 -15.71 10.48 -6.34
C VAL A 199 -15.45 8.98 -6.29
N ALA A 200 -16.42 8.20 -5.81
CA ALA A 200 -16.28 6.75 -5.64
C ALA A 200 -17.41 6.00 -6.36
N ALA A 201 -17.04 4.96 -7.11
CA ALA A 201 -17.93 3.93 -7.62
C ALA A 201 -17.83 2.69 -6.71
N LEU A 202 -18.75 2.55 -5.76
CA LEU A 202 -18.70 1.51 -4.72
C LEU A 202 -19.53 0.27 -5.06
N ASN A 203 -20.31 0.32 -6.13
CA ASN A 203 -21.13 -0.79 -6.61
C ASN A 203 -20.90 -1.02 -8.12
N ALA A 204 -19.65 -1.23 -8.54
CA ALA A 204 -19.26 -1.28 -9.94
C ALA A 204 -19.62 -2.60 -10.68
N GLY A 205 -20.43 -3.48 -10.06
CA GLY A 205 -20.63 -4.85 -10.55
C GLY A 205 -19.34 -5.69 -10.45
N ALA A 206 -19.41 -6.96 -10.85
CA ALA A 206 -18.25 -7.84 -10.76
C ALA A 206 -17.15 -7.43 -11.75
N TYR A 207 -15.86 -7.52 -11.39
CA TYR A 207 -14.78 -7.15 -12.33
C TYR A 207 -14.61 -8.16 -13.47
N ASP A 208 -15.06 -9.39 -13.25
CA ASP A 208 -15.17 -10.49 -14.20
C ASP A 208 -16.57 -10.53 -14.84
N ALA A 209 -17.29 -9.40 -14.82
CA ALA A 209 -18.64 -9.32 -15.32
C ALA A 209 -18.72 -9.75 -16.79
N HIS A 210 -19.52 -10.79 -17.00
CA HIS A 210 -19.95 -11.27 -18.30
C HIS A 210 -21.25 -10.59 -18.69
N LEU A 211 -21.20 -9.64 -19.62
CA LEU A 211 -22.35 -8.86 -20.05
C LEU A 211 -23.28 -9.70 -20.94
N ALA A 212 -24.16 -10.48 -20.30
CA ALA A 212 -25.13 -11.32 -20.98
C ALA A 212 -26.44 -10.61 -21.35
N ALA A 213 -26.69 -9.43 -20.78
CA ALA A 213 -27.94 -8.67 -20.98
C ALA A 213 -27.68 -7.26 -21.52
N PRO A 214 -28.63 -6.68 -22.28
CA PRO A 214 -28.53 -5.29 -22.75
C PRO A 214 -28.35 -4.29 -21.61
N LEU A 215 -27.42 -3.35 -21.80
CA LEU A 215 -27.05 -2.33 -20.81
C LEU A 215 -28.03 -1.14 -20.75
N ASP A 216 -29.13 -1.19 -21.50
CA ASP A 216 -30.17 -0.17 -21.59
C ASP A 216 -31.57 -0.69 -21.18
N GLY A 217 -31.63 -1.90 -20.62
CA GLY A 217 -32.87 -2.51 -20.11
C GLY A 217 -33.42 -1.84 -18.85
N GLU A 218 -34.62 -2.26 -18.44
CA GLU A 218 -35.37 -1.67 -17.31
C GLU A 218 -34.57 -1.62 -16.01
N ALA A 219 -33.75 -2.64 -15.73
CA ALA A 219 -32.91 -2.68 -14.53
C ALA A 219 -31.88 -1.52 -14.49
N TRP A 220 -31.21 -1.25 -15.61
CA TRP A 220 -30.27 -0.14 -15.72
C TRP A 220 -30.96 1.21 -15.70
N VAL A 221 -32.09 1.35 -16.40
CA VAL A 221 -32.93 2.56 -16.37
C VAL A 221 -33.34 2.91 -14.94
N LYS A 222 -33.86 1.93 -14.20
CA LYS A 222 -34.28 2.10 -12.79
C LYS A 222 -33.10 2.46 -11.89
N ARG A 223 -31.96 1.80 -12.07
CA ARG A 223 -30.74 2.04 -11.28
C ARG A 223 -30.19 3.44 -11.50
N LEU A 224 -30.09 3.89 -12.75
CA LEU A 224 -29.63 5.23 -13.13
C LEU A 224 -30.61 6.32 -12.66
N ASP A 225 -31.92 6.07 -12.76
CA ASP A 225 -32.95 6.98 -12.22
C ASP A 225 -32.88 7.11 -10.70
N ALA A 226 -32.56 6.04 -9.98
CA ALA A 226 -32.34 6.09 -8.54
C ALA A 226 -31.11 6.95 -8.17
N ASN A 227 -30.00 6.82 -8.91
CA ASN A 227 -28.82 7.69 -8.72
C ASN A 227 -29.17 9.17 -8.99
N GLY A 228 -29.97 9.42 -10.03
CA GLY A 228 -30.47 10.76 -10.36
C GLY A 228 -31.42 11.33 -9.31
N ALA A 229 -32.29 10.52 -8.73
CA ALA A 229 -33.17 10.95 -7.64
C ALA A 229 -32.37 11.33 -6.38
N ALA A 230 -31.24 10.66 -6.13
CA ALA A 230 -30.38 10.93 -4.98
C ALA A 230 -29.47 12.16 -5.16
N SER A 231 -29.08 12.52 -6.39
CA SER A 231 -28.01 13.49 -6.64
C SER A 231 -28.25 14.50 -7.77
N GLY A 232 -29.31 14.33 -8.55
CA GLY A 232 -29.52 15.02 -9.82
C GLY A 232 -28.71 14.44 -10.99
N LEU A 233 -27.81 13.49 -10.75
CA LEU A 233 -26.97 12.87 -11.79
C LEU A 233 -27.35 11.41 -12.02
N LYS A 234 -27.85 11.11 -13.21
CA LYS A 234 -28.19 9.74 -13.63
C LYS A 234 -26.97 9.03 -14.20
N VAL A 235 -25.93 8.88 -13.39
CA VAL A 235 -24.64 8.31 -13.77
C VAL A 235 -24.35 7.05 -12.98
N ASP A 236 -23.74 6.05 -13.61
CA ASP A 236 -23.25 4.84 -12.97
C ASP A 236 -21.99 4.31 -13.65
N TYR A 237 -21.35 3.33 -13.02
CA TYR A 237 -20.07 2.77 -13.43
C TYR A 237 -20.12 1.24 -13.38
N LEU A 238 -19.56 0.58 -14.40
CA LEU A 238 -19.59 -0.87 -14.55
C LEU A 238 -18.24 -1.38 -15.07
N TYR A 239 -17.74 -2.48 -14.49
CA TYR A 239 -16.67 -3.25 -15.09
C TYR A 239 -17.20 -4.20 -16.18
N ASN A 240 -16.44 -4.38 -17.25
CA ASN A 240 -16.65 -5.42 -18.24
C ASN A 240 -15.33 -6.16 -18.41
N GLY A 241 -15.24 -7.42 -18.03
CA GLY A 241 -13.92 -8.04 -17.96
C GLY A 241 -13.87 -9.52 -17.72
N ASN A 242 -12.63 -10.01 -17.70
CA ASN A 242 -12.26 -11.35 -17.29
C ASN A 242 -11.50 -11.29 -15.97
N GLY A 243 -11.73 -12.30 -15.11
CA GLY A 243 -11.17 -12.35 -13.77
C GLY A 243 -9.77 -12.96 -13.69
N ASP A 244 -9.16 -12.73 -12.53
CA ASP A 244 -7.94 -13.25 -11.87
C ASP A 244 -6.71 -13.59 -12.73
N GLU A 245 -6.86 -14.25 -13.88
CA GLU A 245 -5.78 -14.77 -14.72
C GLU A 245 -5.37 -13.83 -15.87
N GLY A 246 -5.95 -12.64 -15.94
CA GLY A 246 -5.74 -11.68 -17.02
C GLY A 246 -6.44 -12.10 -18.32
N GLY A 247 -5.86 -11.72 -19.46
CA GLY A 247 -6.48 -11.88 -20.77
C GLY A 247 -7.23 -10.63 -21.20
N SER A 248 -8.42 -10.80 -21.75
CA SER A 248 -9.27 -9.72 -22.25
C SER A 248 -10.73 -9.96 -21.86
N PRO A 249 -11.61 -8.95 -21.90
CA PRO A 249 -13.04 -9.17 -21.73
C PRO A 249 -13.57 -10.23 -22.71
N PHE A 250 -14.57 -11.00 -22.27
CA PHE A 250 -15.11 -12.10 -23.07
C PHE A 250 -15.66 -11.60 -24.43
N PRO A 251 -15.42 -12.33 -25.55
CA PRO A 251 -15.86 -11.89 -26.89
C PRO A 251 -17.36 -11.62 -27.02
N ASP A 252 -18.19 -12.46 -26.40
CA ASP A 252 -19.65 -12.28 -26.37
C ASP A 252 -20.07 -11.12 -25.47
N SER A 253 -19.38 -10.89 -24.36
CA SER A 253 -19.54 -9.69 -23.52
C SER A 253 -19.24 -8.41 -24.32
N LEU A 254 -18.16 -8.41 -25.11
CA LEU A 254 -17.82 -7.30 -26.01
C LEU A 254 -18.87 -7.13 -27.12
N ALA A 255 -19.40 -8.22 -27.67
CA ALA A 255 -20.49 -8.16 -28.65
C ALA A 255 -21.74 -7.47 -28.08
N THR A 256 -22.13 -7.82 -26.85
CA THR A 256 -23.23 -7.16 -26.12
C THR A 256 -22.92 -5.67 -25.90
N LEU A 257 -21.71 -5.34 -25.46
CA LEU A 257 -21.30 -3.95 -25.25
C LEU A 257 -21.38 -3.14 -26.56
N TRP A 258 -20.81 -3.65 -27.65
CA TRP A 258 -20.82 -2.96 -28.95
C TRP A 258 -22.23 -2.83 -29.55
N ALA A 259 -23.11 -3.81 -29.31
CA ALA A 259 -24.52 -3.69 -29.67
C ALA A 259 -25.18 -2.53 -28.89
N GLY A 260 -24.92 -2.44 -27.59
CA GLY A 260 -25.40 -1.35 -26.73
C GLY A 260 -24.86 0.02 -27.16
N LEU A 261 -23.57 0.13 -27.48
CA LEU A 261 -22.95 1.38 -27.96
C LEU A 261 -23.56 1.90 -29.27
N LYS A 262 -24.04 0.99 -30.14
CA LYS A 262 -24.71 1.32 -31.40
C LYS A 262 -26.20 1.60 -31.23
N ALA A 263 -26.81 1.10 -30.15
CA ALA A 263 -28.23 1.25 -29.90
C ALA A 263 -28.57 2.69 -29.52
N LYS A 264 -29.69 3.21 -30.07
CA LYS A 264 -30.29 4.47 -29.62
C LYS A 264 -31.31 4.17 -28.52
N GLY A 265 -30.80 3.79 -27.35
CA GLY A 265 -31.59 3.38 -26.20
C GLY A 265 -31.84 4.50 -25.17
N PRO A 266 -32.58 4.20 -24.09
CA PRO A 266 -32.84 5.14 -22.99
C PRO A 266 -31.62 5.41 -22.09
N VAL A 267 -30.50 4.72 -22.33
CA VAL A 267 -29.23 4.84 -21.63
C VAL A 267 -28.12 5.14 -22.65
N ASN A 268 -27.35 6.19 -22.40
CA ASN A 268 -26.13 6.50 -23.11
C ASN A 268 -24.99 5.67 -22.52
N ILE A 269 -24.52 4.67 -23.26
CA ILE A 269 -23.43 3.79 -22.83
C ILE A 269 -22.11 4.41 -23.30
N VAL A 270 -21.16 4.58 -22.37
CA VAL A 270 -19.83 5.13 -22.66
C VAL A 270 -18.78 4.10 -22.24
N ALA A 271 -18.23 3.38 -23.20
CA ALA A 271 -17.08 2.51 -22.98
C ALA A 271 -15.78 3.27 -23.27
N GLY A 272 -14.84 3.27 -22.33
CA GLY A 272 -13.61 4.03 -22.51
C GLY A 272 -12.63 3.90 -21.35
N ARG A 273 -11.84 4.96 -21.12
CA ARG A 273 -10.89 5.02 -20.00
C ARG A 273 -11.66 4.92 -18.67
N ALA A 274 -11.13 4.16 -17.73
CA ALA A 274 -11.71 3.95 -16.41
C ALA A 274 -11.89 5.25 -15.62
N ASP A 275 -11.09 6.26 -15.93
CA ASP A 275 -11.13 7.56 -15.26
C ASP A 275 -12.08 8.59 -15.92
N LEU A 276 -12.80 8.22 -16.98
CA LEU A 276 -13.67 9.15 -17.70
C LEU A 276 -14.77 9.74 -16.82
N MET A 277 -15.48 8.90 -16.05
CA MET A 277 -16.56 9.36 -15.18
C MET A 277 -16.05 10.36 -14.13
N PHE A 278 -14.93 10.02 -13.48
CA PHE A 278 -14.35 10.84 -12.42
C PHE A 278 -13.81 12.18 -12.93
N ASN A 279 -13.31 12.22 -14.16
CA ASN A 279 -12.88 13.45 -14.82
C ASN A 279 -14.04 14.31 -15.32
N ALA A 280 -15.17 13.68 -15.68
CA ALA A 280 -16.34 14.36 -16.21
C ALA A 280 -17.19 15.03 -15.12
N ILE A 281 -17.23 14.44 -13.92
CA ILE A 281 -17.95 15.01 -12.77
C ILE A 281 -17.22 16.26 -12.27
N THR A 282 -17.87 17.41 -12.42
CA THR A 282 -17.37 18.71 -11.92
C THR A 282 -17.48 18.82 -10.39
N ASP A 283 -16.80 19.79 -9.78
CA ASP A 283 -16.91 20.02 -8.33
C ASP A 283 -18.35 20.36 -7.89
N ALA A 284 -19.09 21.13 -8.69
CA ALA A 284 -20.50 21.44 -8.44
C ALA A 284 -21.39 20.18 -8.49
N GLN A 285 -21.10 19.27 -9.41
CA GLN A 285 -21.77 17.98 -9.52
C GLN A 285 -21.40 17.06 -8.35
N LYS A 286 -20.11 16.95 -8.02
CA LYS A 286 -19.58 16.19 -6.86
C LYS A 286 -20.19 16.64 -5.54
N ALA A 287 -20.49 17.94 -5.38
CA ALA A 287 -21.12 18.47 -4.18
C ALA A 287 -22.54 17.91 -3.94
N ARG A 288 -23.29 17.59 -5.01
CA ARG A 288 -24.64 17.02 -4.97
C ARG A 288 -24.69 15.50 -4.77
N LEU A 289 -23.57 14.80 -4.99
CA LEU A 289 -23.50 13.35 -4.84
C LEU A 289 -23.73 12.92 -3.37
N PRO A 290 -24.34 11.73 -3.13
CA PRO A 290 -24.44 11.17 -1.78
C PRO A 290 -23.05 10.98 -1.19
N SER A 291 -22.89 11.25 0.11
CA SER A 291 -21.59 11.21 0.78
C SER A 291 -21.51 10.12 1.84
N TYR A 292 -20.34 9.52 1.99
CA TYR A 292 -20.04 8.55 3.06
C TYR A 292 -18.74 8.92 3.77
N ARG A 293 -18.74 8.77 5.10
CA ARG A 293 -17.56 8.88 5.98
C ARG A 293 -17.48 7.62 6.83
N GLY A 294 -16.33 6.97 6.83
CA GLY A 294 -16.11 5.74 7.59
C GLY A 294 -15.39 4.68 6.79
N ASP A 295 -15.11 3.57 7.47
CA ASP A 295 -14.47 2.39 6.90
C ASP A 295 -15.47 1.60 6.05
N LEU A 296 -15.00 1.07 4.93
CA LEU A 296 -15.75 0.18 4.05
C LEU A 296 -15.29 -1.26 4.34
N LEU A 297 -15.84 -1.83 5.42
CA LEU A 297 -15.46 -3.15 5.94
C LEU A 297 -16.24 -4.28 5.28
N LEU A 298 -15.62 -5.45 5.17
CA LEU A 298 -16.26 -6.67 4.69
C LEU A 298 -16.42 -7.69 5.83
N ILE A 299 -17.49 -8.49 5.76
CA ILE A 299 -17.70 -9.64 6.67
C ILE A 299 -17.26 -10.98 6.05
N GLU A 300 -16.95 -10.98 4.76
CA GLU A 300 -16.44 -12.12 4.00
C GLU A 300 -15.21 -11.64 3.24
N HIS A 301 -14.18 -12.49 3.13
CA HIS A 301 -12.88 -12.09 2.58
C HIS A 301 -12.22 -10.90 3.31
N SER A 302 -11.98 -11.00 4.64
CA SER A 302 -11.47 -9.85 5.41
C SER A 302 -10.73 -10.22 6.70
N ALA A 303 -11.44 -10.58 7.77
CA ALA A 303 -10.87 -10.58 9.12
C ALA A 303 -9.63 -11.48 9.31
N GLY A 304 -9.60 -12.64 8.65
CA GLY A 304 -8.45 -13.55 8.66
C GLY A 304 -7.20 -12.94 8.02
N SER A 305 -7.41 -12.20 6.93
CA SER A 305 -6.34 -11.58 6.14
C SER A 305 -5.55 -10.52 6.91
N LEU A 306 -6.11 -9.96 7.99
CA LEU A 306 -5.40 -9.05 8.89
C LEU A 306 -4.31 -9.73 9.72
N SER A 307 -4.33 -11.07 9.85
CA SER A 307 -3.40 -11.83 10.70
C SER A 307 -2.66 -12.96 9.98
N SER A 308 -3.23 -13.49 8.89
CA SER A 308 -2.59 -14.51 8.04
C SER A 308 -1.20 -14.06 7.60
N GLN A 309 -0.24 -14.99 7.56
CA GLN A 309 1.16 -14.68 7.20
C GLN A 309 1.77 -13.52 7.99
N ALA A 310 1.66 -13.57 9.33
CA ALA A 310 2.21 -12.55 10.22
C ALA A 310 3.70 -12.21 9.95
N PHE A 311 4.50 -13.19 9.51
CA PHE A 311 5.89 -12.94 9.12
C PHE A 311 6.01 -11.99 7.91
N MET A 312 5.18 -12.16 6.88
CA MET A 312 5.14 -11.26 5.72
C MET A 312 4.82 -9.81 6.16
N LYS A 313 3.81 -9.64 7.01
CA LYS A 313 3.41 -8.34 7.56
C LYS A 313 4.52 -7.71 8.41
N HIS A 314 5.21 -8.51 9.22
CA HIS A 314 6.35 -8.09 10.02
C HIS A 314 7.49 -7.58 9.15
N VAL A 315 7.85 -8.31 8.10
CA VAL A 315 8.92 -7.90 7.18
C VAL A 315 8.53 -6.63 6.42
N ASN A 316 7.30 -6.53 5.91
CA ASN A 316 6.79 -5.29 5.31
C ASN A 316 6.97 -4.09 6.25
N ARG A 317 6.51 -4.21 7.50
CA ARG A 317 6.62 -3.11 8.48
C ARG A 317 8.07 -2.73 8.78
N ARG A 318 8.98 -3.70 8.84
CA ARG A 318 10.41 -3.40 9.01
C ARG A 318 10.99 -2.67 7.82
N ASN A 319 10.60 -3.05 6.60
CA ASN A 319 11.01 -2.36 5.38
C ASN A 319 10.44 -0.94 5.30
N GLU A 320 9.18 -0.71 5.70
CA GLU A 320 8.61 0.66 5.80
C GLU A 320 9.47 1.56 6.68
N LEU A 321 9.86 1.08 7.87
CA LEU A 321 10.67 1.84 8.81
C LEU A 321 12.11 2.04 8.32
N LEU A 322 12.70 1.03 7.67
CA LEU A 322 14.02 1.12 7.06
C LEU A 322 14.04 2.13 5.91
N ALA A 323 13.04 2.08 5.03
CA ALA A 323 12.93 2.99 3.89
C ALA A 323 12.80 4.44 4.34
N ASP A 324 11.91 4.73 5.30
CA ASP A 324 11.75 6.06 5.88
C ASP A 324 13.06 6.60 6.47
N ALA A 325 13.76 5.79 7.27
CA ALA A 325 15.03 6.18 7.86
C ALA A 325 16.12 6.38 6.79
N ALA A 326 16.20 5.49 5.80
CA ALA A 326 17.18 5.53 4.73
C ALA A 326 17.06 6.78 3.88
N GLU A 327 15.84 7.14 3.48
CA GLU A 327 15.59 8.34 2.68
C GLU A 327 15.90 9.61 3.45
N LYS A 328 15.53 9.69 4.74
CA LYS A 328 15.85 10.85 5.59
C LYS A 328 17.36 11.02 5.79
N ALA A 329 18.07 9.94 6.10
CA ALA A 329 19.53 9.98 6.25
C ALA A 329 20.23 10.35 4.94
N SER A 330 19.78 9.76 3.82
CA SER A 330 20.30 10.07 2.48
C SER A 330 20.03 11.52 2.08
N THR A 331 18.85 12.05 2.39
CA THR A 331 18.48 13.45 2.13
C THR A 331 19.35 14.39 2.96
N ALA A 332 19.54 14.11 4.25
CA ALA A 332 20.43 14.90 5.10
C ALA A 332 21.87 14.91 4.56
N ALA A 333 22.41 13.75 4.18
CA ALA A 333 23.74 13.64 3.57
C ALA A 333 23.85 14.46 2.27
N HIS A 334 22.81 14.44 1.43
CA HIS A 334 22.75 15.20 0.19
C HIS A 334 22.72 16.71 0.41
N LEU A 335 21.84 17.18 1.29
CA LEU A 335 21.71 18.61 1.59
C LEU A 335 22.95 19.21 2.26
N LEU A 336 23.70 18.39 3.01
CA LEU A 336 24.99 18.79 3.60
C LEU A 336 26.17 18.70 2.63
N GLY A 337 25.95 18.23 1.39
CA GLY A 337 27.02 18.00 0.41
C GLY A 337 27.96 16.84 0.78
N ALA A 338 27.58 15.97 1.71
CA ALA A 338 28.41 14.89 2.23
C ALA A 338 28.37 13.62 1.34
N ALA A 339 27.26 13.38 0.65
CA ALA A 339 27.10 12.30 -0.33
C ALA A 339 25.94 12.61 -1.30
N PRO A 340 25.92 12.11 -2.54
CA PRO A 340 24.77 12.23 -3.43
C PRO A 340 23.58 11.40 -2.93
N TYR A 341 22.34 11.85 -3.23
CA TYR A 341 21.14 11.08 -2.92
C TYR A 341 21.05 9.81 -3.80
N PRO A 342 20.91 8.59 -3.23
CA PRO A 342 20.98 7.33 -3.98
C PRO A 342 19.62 6.96 -4.61
N ALA A 343 19.08 7.86 -5.45
CA ALA A 343 17.73 7.75 -6.01
C ALA A 343 17.43 6.39 -6.66
N ALA A 344 18.33 5.90 -7.54
CA ALA A 344 18.11 4.67 -8.29
C ALA A 344 18.06 3.43 -7.38
N THR A 345 18.88 3.39 -6.33
CA THR A 345 18.88 2.30 -5.34
C THR A 345 17.58 2.28 -4.55
N LEU A 346 17.12 3.46 -4.10
CA LEU A 346 15.90 3.60 -3.31
C LEU A 346 14.64 3.32 -4.16
N GLU A 347 14.56 3.83 -5.39
CA GLU A 347 13.43 3.55 -6.31
C GLU A 347 13.32 2.05 -6.58
N LYS A 348 14.44 1.36 -6.81
CA LYS A 348 14.45 -0.09 -7.01
C LYS A 348 13.99 -0.85 -5.76
N ALA A 349 14.47 -0.46 -4.58
CA ALA A 349 14.09 -1.09 -3.31
C ALA A 349 12.60 -0.89 -2.99
N TRP A 350 12.06 0.31 -3.22
CA TRP A 350 10.62 0.57 -3.14
C TRP A 350 9.84 -0.29 -4.13
N GLY A 351 10.26 -0.39 -5.39
CA GLY A 351 9.56 -1.21 -6.39
C GLY A 351 9.45 -2.68 -6.00
N LEU A 352 10.48 -3.26 -5.36
CA LEU A 352 10.45 -4.62 -4.82
C LEU A 352 9.44 -4.76 -3.68
N MET A 353 9.55 -3.88 -2.68
CA MET A 353 8.68 -3.91 -1.50
C MET A 353 7.20 -3.65 -1.83
N LEU A 354 6.91 -2.62 -2.64
CA LEU A 354 5.55 -2.25 -3.01
C LEU A 354 4.85 -3.35 -3.81
N ARG A 355 5.60 -4.15 -4.57
CA ARG A 355 5.05 -5.29 -5.30
C ARG A 355 4.48 -6.34 -4.34
N ASN A 356 5.12 -6.52 -3.19
CA ASN A 356 4.67 -7.47 -2.16
C ASN A 356 3.48 -6.95 -1.35
N GLN A 357 3.07 -5.70 -1.53
CA GLN A 357 1.84 -5.16 -0.96
C GLN A 357 0.61 -5.45 -1.82
N PHE A 358 0.76 -6.23 -2.90
CA PHE A 358 -0.36 -6.76 -3.68
C PHE A 358 -1.42 -7.40 -2.76
N HIS A 359 -2.70 -7.23 -3.10
CA HIS A 359 -3.81 -7.58 -2.21
C HIS A 359 -3.95 -9.07 -1.90
N ASP A 360 -3.23 -9.97 -2.59
CA ASP A 360 -3.14 -11.38 -2.19
C ASP A 360 -1.86 -11.80 -1.48
N ILE A 361 -0.82 -10.95 -1.50
CA ILE A 361 0.47 -11.26 -0.88
C ILE A 361 0.50 -10.75 0.55
N LEU A 362 0.35 -9.45 0.76
CA LEU A 362 0.46 -8.87 2.10
C LEU A 362 -0.66 -9.33 3.04
N PRO A 363 -1.93 -9.47 2.57
CA PRO A 363 -2.99 -10.04 3.41
C PRO A 363 -2.78 -11.53 3.72
N GLY A 364 -1.86 -12.21 3.02
CA GLY A 364 -1.46 -13.58 3.35
C GLY A 364 -2.41 -14.62 2.79
N THR A 365 -2.84 -14.43 1.54
CA THR A 365 -3.89 -15.21 0.88
C THR A 365 -3.45 -15.90 -0.42
N SER A 366 -2.19 -15.77 -0.82
CA SER A 366 -1.54 -16.56 -1.87
C SER A 366 -1.06 -17.94 -1.43
N LEU A 367 -0.66 -18.76 -2.40
CA LEU A 367 0.00 -20.04 -2.15
C LEU A 367 1.42 -19.89 -1.53
N PRO A 368 1.95 -20.94 -0.86
CA PRO A 368 3.24 -20.87 -0.16
C PRO A 368 4.41 -20.36 -1.00
N ARG A 369 4.51 -20.81 -2.26
CA ARG A 369 5.61 -20.44 -3.17
C ARG A 369 5.64 -18.94 -3.49
N SER A 370 4.52 -18.24 -3.43
CA SER A 370 4.45 -16.80 -3.68
C SER A 370 5.14 -16.01 -2.57
N TYR A 371 5.05 -16.49 -1.32
CA TYR A 371 5.77 -15.88 -0.19
C TYR A 371 7.27 -16.10 -0.26
N GLU A 372 7.74 -17.23 -0.80
CA GLU A 372 9.18 -17.43 -1.01
C GLU A 372 9.78 -16.35 -1.92
N TYR A 373 9.06 -15.98 -2.99
CA TYR A 373 9.45 -14.84 -3.83
C TYR A 373 9.32 -13.51 -3.09
N ALA A 374 8.19 -13.27 -2.42
CA ALA A 374 7.95 -12.02 -1.69
C ALA A 374 9.01 -11.76 -0.60
N TRP A 375 9.35 -12.78 0.20
CA TRP A 375 10.39 -12.68 1.22
C TRP A 375 11.76 -12.42 0.61
N ASN A 376 12.10 -13.00 -0.54
CA ASN A 376 13.34 -12.70 -1.23
C ASN A 376 13.39 -11.23 -1.68
N ASP A 377 12.32 -10.74 -2.31
CA ASP A 377 12.21 -9.35 -2.76
C ASP A 377 12.28 -8.37 -1.58
N ASP A 378 11.59 -8.68 -0.48
CA ASP A 378 11.63 -7.88 0.74
C ASP A 378 13.00 -7.88 1.41
N LEU A 379 13.71 -9.00 1.47
CA LEU A 379 15.06 -9.05 2.04
C LEU A 379 16.07 -8.29 1.17
N LEU A 380 15.91 -8.32 -0.16
CA LEU A 380 16.70 -7.50 -1.07
C LEU A 380 16.42 -6.00 -0.88
N ALA A 381 15.15 -5.62 -0.75
CA ALA A 381 14.74 -4.25 -0.42
C ALA A 381 15.31 -3.82 0.93
N ALA A 382 15.18 -4.66 1.96
CA ALA A 382 15.72 -4.42 3.31
C ALA A 382 17.21 -4.10 3.26
N LYS A 383 17.99 -4.91 2.52
CA LYS A 383 19.43 -4.73 2.38
C LYS A 383 19.78 -3.42 1.67
N ALA A 384 19.02 -3.05 0.63
CA ALA A 384 19.24 -1.80 -0.10
C ALA A 384 18.89 -0.56 0.76
N PHE A 385 17.78 -0.60 1.51
CA PHE A 385 17.43 0.45 2.46
C PHE A 385 18.44 0.55 3.59
N GLN A 386 18.83 -0.57 4.19
CA GLN A 386 19.84 -0.60 5.25
C GLN A 386 21.18 -0.03 4.78
N GLY A 387 21.67 -0.45 3.61
CA GLY A 387 22.91 0.09 3.05
C GLY A 387 22.83 1.60 2.82
N SER A 388 21.71 2.08 2.26
CA SER A 388 21.50 3.52 2.03
C SER A 388 21.41 4.31 3.35
N LEU A 389 20.80 3.73 4.39
CA LEU A 389 20.76 4.30 5.73
C LEU A 389 22.17 4.39 6.34
N GLU A 390 22.93 3.29 6.31
CA GLU A 390 24.29 3.21 6.84
C GLU A 390 25.22 4.21 6.12
N ASP A 391 25.17 4.27 4.79
CA ASP A 391 25.95 5.21 3.99
C ASP A 391 25.59 6.67 4.29
N GLY A 392 24.29 6.97 4.37
CA GLY A 392 23.79 8.31 4.70
C GLY A 392 24.22 8.76 6.10
N VAL A 393 24.01 7.90 7.10
CA VAL A 393 24.43 8.15 8.50
C VAL A 393 25.95 8.32 8.58
N ALA A 394 26.73 7.46 7.91
CA ALA A 394 28.18 7.55 7.90
C ALA A 394 28.66 8.83 7.22
N ALA A 395 28.02 9.26 6.14
CA ALA A 395 28.34 10.50 5.44
C ALA A 395 28.13 11.72 6.33
N VAL A 396 26.99 11.81 7.01
CA VAL A 396 26.73 12.90 7.97
C VAL A 396 27.71 12.84 9.13
N THR A 397 27.97 11.65 9.68
CA THR A 397 28.85 11.44 10.84
C THR A 397 30.26 11.96 10.60
N ARG A 398 30.81 11.82 9.38
CA ARG A 398 32.15 12.35 9.04
C ARG A 398 32.27 13.87 9.18
N GLY A 399 31.16 14.60 9.11
CA GLY A 399 31.11 16.05 9.27
C GLY A 399 30.80 16.51 10.70
N LEU A 400 30.51 15.60 11.64
CA LEU A 400 30.17 15.96 13.03
C LEU A 400 31.43 16.22 13.88
N ASP A 401 31.31 17.13 14.84
CA ASP A 401 32.29 17.24 15.91
C ASP A 401 32.18 16.04 16.85
N THR A 402 33.13 15.11 16.68
CA THR A 402 33.18 13.85 17.43
C THR A 402 34.19 13.89 18.59
N ARG A 403 34.68 15.09 18.95
CA ARG A 403 35.59 15.27 20.09
C ARG A 403 34.81 15.12 21.38
N VAL A 404 35.00 13.99 22.04
CA VAL A 404 34.42 13.63 23.33
C VAL A 404 35.46 12.91 24.18
N GLU A 405 35.19 12.75 25.48
CA GLU A 405 35.99 11.84 26.30
C GLU A 405 35.70 10.38 25.89
N GLY A 406 36.76 9.63 25.59
CA GLY A 406 36.66 8.23 25.18
C GLY A 406 36.33 8.03 23.70
N VAL A 407 35.53 7.00 23.41
CA VAL A 407 35.12 6.62 22.04
C VAL A 407 33.80 7.31 21.69
N PRO A 408 33.70 8.05 20.58
CA PRO A 408 32.45 8.67 20.17
C PRO A 408 31.44 7.64 19.67
N LEU A 409 30.19 7.81 20.09
CA LEU A 409 29.01 7.13 19.56
C LEU A 409 28.08 8.17 18.96
N VAL A 410 27.66 7.96 17.72
CA VAL A 410 26.68 8.83 17.05
C VAL A 410 25.34 8.10 17.00
N VAL A 411 24.29 8.79 17.43
CA VAL A 411 22.92 8.29 17.40
C VAL A 411 22.12 9.15 16.43
N PHE A 412 21.46 8.50 15.47
CA PHE A 412 20.55 9.11 14.53
C PHE A 412 19.10 8.86 14.95
N ASN A 413 18.28 9.92 14.96
CA ASN A 413 16.84 9.83 15.19
C ASN A 413 16.10 10.14 13.87
N PRO A 414 15.50 9.13 13.21
CA PRO A 414 14.76 9.33 11.96
C PRO A 414 13.37 9.95 12.17
N LEU A 415 12.90 10.16 13.40
CA LEU A 415 11.57 10.69 13.65
C LEU A 415 11.48 12.20 13.40
N GLY A 416 10.31 12.64 12.91
CA GLY A 416 9.92 14.05 12.78
C GLY A 416 9.68 14.78 14.11
N ILE A 417 10.16 14.21 15.23
CA ILE A 417 10.11 14.80 16.57
C ILE A 417 11.40 14.49 17.33
N ALA A 418 11.79 15.36 18.25
CA ALA A 418 12.87 15.07 19.18
C ALA A 418 12.48 13.89 20.09
N ARG A 419 13.42 12.99 20.37
CA ARG A 419 13.18 11.76 21.13
C ARG A 419 14.25 11.58 22.19
N GLU A 420 13.82 11.22 23.38
CA GLU A 420 14.69 10.62 24.38
C GLU A 420 14.29 9.15 24.54
N ASP A 421 15.21 8.24 24.25
CA ASP A 421 14.94 6.81 24.36
C ASP A 421 16.20 6.01 24.66
N VAL A 422 16.01 4.74 24.97
CA VAL A 422 17.06 3.76 25.21
C VAL A 422 17.77 3.44 23.90
N VAL A 423 19.09 3.62 23.90
CA VAL A 423 20.01 3.12 22.88
C VAL A 423 20.64 1.85 23.39
N ASP A 424 20.65 0.82 22.56
CA ASP A 424 21.40 -0.41 22.74
C ASP A 424 22.52 -0.44 21.69
N ALA A 425 23.77 -0.20 22.11
CA ALA A 425 24.92 -0.10 21.23
C ALA A 425 25.96 -1.17 21.55
N ARG A 426 26.50 -1.81 20.51
CA ARG A 426 27.63 -2.72 20.66
C ARG A 426 28.84 -1.98 21.25
N VAL A 427 29.48 -2.58 22.26
CA VAL A 427 30.68 -2.01 22.86
C VAL A 427 31.83 -1.98 21.83
N PRO A 428 32.44 -0.81 21.57
CA PRO A 428 33.58 -0.69 20.68
C PRO A 428 34.76 -1.57 21.12
N GLU A 429 35.55 -2.07 20.16
CA GLU A 429 36.64 -3.00 20.45
C GLU A 429 37.70 -2.41 21.39
N ALA A 430 37.97 -1.11 21.29
CA ALA A 430 38.84 -0.37 22.20
C ALA A 430 38.42 -0.45 23.68
N LEU A 431 37.16 -0.79 23.96
CA LEU A 431 36.56 -0.88 25.29
C LEU A 431 36.11 -2.30 25.66
N ALA A 432 36.43 -3.31 24.83
CA ALA A 432 35.94 -4.68 25.00
C ALA A 432 36.36 -5.33 26.33
N LYS A 433 37.49 -4.88 26.92
CA LYS A 433 38.02 -5.38 28.19
C LYS A 433 37.58 -4.58 29.42
N ALA A 434 36.89 -3.45 29.24
CA ALA A 434 36.49 -2.60 30.36
C ALA A 434 35.45 -3.29 31.22
N ALA A 435 35.65 -3.41 32.53
CA ALA A 435 34.68 -4.06 33.43
C ALA A 435 33.36 -3.28 33.52
N ASN A 436 33.44 -1.95 33.50
CA ASN A 436 32.32 -1.03 33.52
C ASN A 436 32.52 0.08 32.50
N LEU A 437 31.41 0.62 31.99
CA LEU A 437 31.40 1.71 31.02
C LEU A 437 30.51 2.84 31.48
N VAL A 438 30.88 4.07 31.10
CA VAL A 438 30.08 5.27 31.28
C VAL A 438 29.86 5.94 29.93
N ALA A 439 28.61 6.29 29.65
CA ALA A 439 28.23 7.12 28.53
C ALA A 439 28.11 8.57 29.00
N THR A 440 28.45 9.51 28.13
CA THR A 440 28.35 10.96 28.36
C THR A 440 27.65 11.62 27.20
N ASP A 441 26.86 12.66 27.46
CA ASP A 441 26.29 13.47 26.39
C ASP A 441 27.30 14.48 25.83
N GLY A 442 26.91 15.25 24.80
CA GLY A 442 27.77 16.28 24.19
C GLY A 442 28.19 17.43 25.12
N ALA A 443 27.63 17.51 26.34
CA ALA A 443 28.06 18.46 27.38
C ALA A 443 28.96 17.79 28.44
N GLY A 444 29.35 16.53 28.26
CA GLY A 444 30.16 15.75 29.19
C GLY A 444 29.39 15.21 30.40
N ARG A 445 28.05 15.32 30.43
CA ARG A 445 27.24 14.83 31.55
C ARG A 445 27.15 13.31 31.50
N ARG A 446 27.51 12.65 32.59
CA ARG A 446 27.43 11.19 32.75
C ARG A 446 25.99 10.71 32.73
N LEU A 447 25.73 9.68 31.93
CA LEU A 447 24.42 9.03 31.78
C LEU A 447 24.40 7.71 32.55
N PRO A 448 23.24 7.30 33.10
CA PRO A 448 23.04 5.94 33.58
C PRO A 448 23.34 4.93 32.47
N THR A 449 24.14 3.93 32.79
CA THR A 449 24.58 2.90 31.85
C THR A 449 24.34 1.51 32.41
N GLN A 450 23.97 0.59 31.51
CA GLN A 450 23.87 -0.83 31.81
C GLN A 450 24.64 -1.61 30.75
N LEU A 451 25.43 -2.61 31.18
CA LEU A 451 26.03 -3.57 30.28
C LEU A 451 25.10 -4.76 30.10
N THR A 452 24.97 -5.20 28.85
CA THR A 452 24.19 -6.38 28.47
C THR A 452 24.97 -7.24 27.49
N VAL A 453 24.42 -8.39 27.17
CA VAL A 453 24.89 -9.24 26.07
C VAL A 453 23.81 -9.17 24.98
N GLY A 454 24.20 -8.71 23.80
CA GLY A 454 23.32 -8.65 22.65
C GLY A 454 22.97 -10.05 22.12
N ALA A 455 21.99 -10.12 21.23
CA ALA A 455 21.61 -11.39 20.58
C ALA A 455 22.76 -12.01 19.74
N ASP A 456 23.77 -11.21 19.38
CA ASP A 456 24.99 -11.65 18.69
C ASP A 456 26.05 -12.24 19.65
N GLY A 457 25.73 -12.36 20.95
CA GLY A 457 26.63 -12.85 21.99
C GLY A 457 27.70 -11.84 22.42
N LYS A 458 27.66 -10.60 21.92
CA LYS A 458 28.66 -9.58 22.21
C LYS A 458 28.19 -8.64 23.30
N ARG A 459 29.16 -7.96 23.91
CA ARG A 459 28.87 -6.96 24.93
C ARG A 459 28.24 -5.72 24.33
N HIS A 460 27.17 -5.26 24.96
CA HIS A 460 26.42 -4.09 24.59
C HIS A 460 26.36 -3.11 25.76
N VAL A 461 26.22 -1.82 25.46
CA VAL A 461 25.97 -0.76 26.42
C VAL A 461 24.62 -0.13 26.13
N ILE A 462 23.82 -0.03 27.19
CA ILE A 462 22.51 0.58 27.18
C ILE A 462 22.57 1.91 27.92
N PHE A 463 22.05 2.97 27.29
CA PHE A 463 21.92 4.30 27.90
C PHE A 463 20.75 5.07 27.29
N ARG A 464 20.27 6.12 27.98
CA ARG A 464 19.22 7.01 27.44
C ARG A 464 19.84 8.11 26.59
N ALA A 465 19.48 8.17 25.32
CA ALA A 465 19.94 9.18 24.37
C ALA A 465 18.80 10.17 24.06
N LYS A 466 19.06 11.46 24.28
CA LYS A 466 18.19 12.55 23.79
C LYS A 466 18.73 13.07 22.47
N VAL A 467 17.94 12.94 21.40
CA VAL A 467 18.35 13.22 20.02
C VAL A 467 17.31 14.13 19.36
N PRO A 468 17.74 15.19 18.63
CA PRO A 468 16.81 16.09 17.93
C PRO A 468 16.01 15.37 16.83
N SER A 469 14.96 16.02 16.33
CA SER A 469 14.16 15.51 15.20
C SER A 469 15.00 15.40 13.94
N VAL A 470 14.85 14.29 13.19
CA VAL A 470 15.56 13.98 11.94
C VAL A 470 17.05 14.35 12.05
N GLY A 471 17.66 13.98 13.17
CA GLY A 471 18.89 14.59 13.63
C GLY A 471 19.84 13.63 14.31
N PHE A 472 21.05 14.13 14.56
CA PHE A 472 22.17 13.36 15.08
C PHE A 472 22.62 13.94 16.43
N ALA A 473 23.09 13.08 17.32
CA ALA A 473 23.74 13.47 18.56
C ALA A 473 24.98 12.60 18.82
N VAL A 474 26.04 13.23 19.34
CA VAL A 474 27.30 12.58 19.69
C VAL A 474 27.35 12.35 21.20
N PHE A 475 27.77 11.15 21.58
CA PHE A 475 27.97 10.72 22.95
C PHE A 475 29.40 10.20 23.12
N GLY A 476 30.00 10.38 24.30
CA GLY A 476 31.29 9.79 24.64
C GLY A 476 31.11 8.51 25.46
N LEU A 477 31.83 7.45 25.11
CA LEU A 477 31.85 6.19 25.85
C LEU A 477 33.26 5.91 26.38
N GLN A 478 33.42 5.68 27.68
CA GLN A 478 34.72 5.39 28.29
C GLN A 478 34.64 4.37 29.41
N ALA A 479 35.79 3.77 29.74
CA ALA A 479 35.91 2.93 30.92
C ALA A 479 35.71 3.75 32.19
N GLY A 480 34.88 3.26 33.10
CA GLY A 480 34.59 3.97 34.34
C GLY A 480 33.48 3.30 35.14
N PRO A 481 33.30 3.67 36.43
CA PRO A 481 32.24 3.11 37.24
C PRO A 481 30.88 3.43 36.61
N ALA A 482 30.02 2.41 36.49
CA ALA A 482 28.67 2.62 35.96
C ALA A 482 27.89 3.59 36.85
N ALA A 483 27.14 4.50 36.23
CA ALA A 483 26.21 5.34 36.98
C ALA A 483 24.97 4.51 37.32
N GLN A 484 24.68 4.31 38.62
CA GLN A 484 23.50 3.55 39.05
C GLN A 484 22.23 4.41 38.96
N GLY A 485 21.22 3.91 38.26
CA GLY A 485 19.86 4.43 38.34
C GLY A 485 19.21 4.01 39.67
N LYS A 486 18.55 4.94 40.36
CA LYS A 486 17.88 4.67 41.66
C LYS A 486 16.40 4.32 41.53
N GLU A 487 15.84 4.39 40.33
CA GLU A 487 14.38 4.40 40.14
C GLU A 487 13.79 3.05 39.75
N LEU A 488 14.58 2.09 39.28
CA LEU A 488 14.10 0.78 38.82
C LEU A 488 14.41 -0.30 39.85
N SER A 489 13.39 -1.04 40.25
CA SER A 489 13.48 -2.24 41.10
C SER A 489 12.97 -3.44 40.32
N VAL A 490 13.78 -4.50 40.23
CA VAL A 490 13.44 -5.73 39.53
C VAL A 490 13.60 -6.91 40.50
N THR A 491 12.54 -7.69 40.65
CA THR A 491 12.54 -8.98 41.33
C THR A 491 12.02 -10.05 40.37
N ALA A 492 12.02 -11.32 40.80
CA ALA A 492 11.49 -12.42 39.98
C ALA A 492 10.02 -12.24 39.55
N ARG A 493 9.23 -11.44 40.26
CA ARG A 493 7.78 -11.29 40.00
C ARG A 493 7.31 -9.85 39.83
N VAL A 494 8.19 -8.88 40.01
CA VAL A 494 7.82 -7.46 40.03
C VAL A 494 8.87 -6.63 39.32
N LEU A 495 8.41 -5.84 38.35
CA LEU A 495 9.15 -4.77 37.70
C LEU A 495 8.52 -3.45 38.15
N GLU A 496 9.26 -2.63 38.89
CA GLU A 496 8.73 -1.38 39.43
C GLU A 496 9.66 -0.21 39.11
N ASN A 497 9.09 0.87 38.58
CA ASN A 497 9.78 2.15 38.40
C ASN A 497 8.96 3.30 39.01
N ALA A 498 9.34 4.56 38.80
CA ALA A 498 8.60 5.71 39.33
C ALA A 498 7.11 5.78 38.90
N ARG A 499 6.75 5.22 37.74
CA ARG A 499 5.40 5.31 37.15
C ARG A 499 4.59 4.02 37.27
N TYR A 500 5.20 2.87 37.04
CA TYR A 500 4.49 1.59 36.95
C TYR A 500 5.03 0.58 37.94
N ARG A 501 4.13 -0.26 38.46
CA ARG A 501 4.46 -1.54 39.10
C ARG A 501 3.79 -2.65 38.29
N VAL A 502 4.58 -3.45 37.59
CA VAL A 502 4.14 -4.59 36.80
C VAL A 502 4.39 -5.87 37.58
N THR A 503 3.38 -6.71 37.71
CA THR A 503 3.48 -8.02 38.39
C THR A 503 3.37 -9.16 37.39
N LEU A 504 4.13 -10.23 37.63
CA LEU A 504 4.06 -11.48 36.87
C LEU A 504 3.47 -12.58 37.75
N LEU A 505 2.59 -13.40 37.18
CA LEU A 505 2.03 -14.57 37.83
C LEU A 505 3.01 -15.74 37.81
N ASP A 506 2.70 -16.80 38.56
CA ASP A 506 3.50 -18.04 38.54
C ASP A 506 3.63 -18.65 37.13
N SER A 507 2.63 -18.43 36.29
CA SER A 507 2.55 -18.86 34.90
C SER A 507 3.31 -18.01 33.88
N GLY A 508 4.04 -16.97 34.32
CA GLY A 508 4.71 -16.02 33.41
C GLY A 508 3.76 -14.98 32.80
N ASP A 509 2.45 -15.11 33.02
CA ASP A 509 1.44 -14.16 32.57
C ASP A 509 1.57 -12.80 33.29
N LEU A 510 1.15 -11.73 32.63
CA LEU A 510 1.05 -10.40 33.25
C LEU A 510 -0.09 -10.43 34.28
N GLY A 511 0.25 -10.31 35.57
CA GLY A 511 -0.71 -10.31 36.66
C GLY A 511 -1.39 -8.96 36.88
N GLY A 512 -0.68 -7.86 36.63
CA GLY A 512 -1.17 -6.49 36.82
C GLY A 512 -0.18 -5.44 36.34
N ILE A 513 -0.69 -4.27 35.99
CA ILE A 513 0.06 -3.05 35.68
C ILE A 513 -0.57 -1.90 36.45
N TYR A 514 -0.01 -1.62 37.64
CA TYR A 514 -0.46 -0.51 38.47
C TYR A 514 0.22 0.80 38.04
N ASP A 515 -0.57 1.78 37.60
CA ASP A 515 -0.12 3.15 37.32
C ASP A 515 -0.12 3.96 38.62
N LYS A 516 1.07 4.30 39.14
CA LYS A 516 1.26 5.04 40.40
C LYS A 516 0.89 6.51 40.28
N VAL A 517 0.96 7.09 39.08
CA VAL A 517 0.60 8.49 38.84
C VAL A 517 -0.92 8.63 38.86
N ASN A 518 -1.61 7.76 38.13
CA ASN A 518 -3.08 7.76 38.06
C ASN A 518 -3.75 6.95 39.17
N ARG A 519 -2.94 6.29 40.01
CA ARG A 519 -3.35 5.46 41.16
C ARG A 519 -4.38 4.39 40.82
N ARG A 520 -4.20 3.71 39.68
CA ARG A 520 -5.15 2.71 39.20
C ARG A 520 -4.46 1.48 38.61
N GLU A 521 -5.16 0.36 38.73
CA GLU A 521 -4.84 -0.85 37.98
C GLU A 521 -5.26 -0.65 36.51
N LEU A 522 -4.37 -0.94 35.57
CA LEU A 522 -4.65 -0.78 34.14
C LEU A 522 -5.29 -2.03 33.52
N LEU A 523 -5.12 -3.19 34.16
CA LEU A 523 -5.67 -4.46 33.69
C LEU A 523 -6.92 -4.85 34.49
N SER A 524 -8.00 -5.23 33.79
CA SER A 524 -9.19 -5.80 34.44
C SER A 524 -9.02 -7.27 34.85
N GLY A 525 -7.91 -7.89 34.44
CA GLY A 525 -7.53 -9.27 34.72
C GLY A 525 -6.19 -9.60 34.06
N PRO A 526 -5.63 -10.81 34.26
CA PRO A 526 -4.32 -11.14 33.74
C PRO A 526 -4.21 -11.03 32.22
N GLY A 527 -3.08 -10.51 31.72
CA GLY A 527 -2.73 -10.51 30.30
C GLY A 527 -2.09 -11.84 29.91
N ARG A 528 -2.68 -12.56 28.95
CA ARG A 528 -2.31 -13.95 28.63
C ARG A 528 -2.27 -14.19 27.12
N LEU A 529 -1.44 -15.15 26.70
CA LEU A 529 -1.45 -15.67 25.33
C LEU A 529 -2.37 -16.91 25.26
N ALA A 530 -3.32 -16.90 24.32
CA ALA A 530 -4.38 -17.90 24.23
C ALA A 530 -4.48 -18.51 22.83
N PHE A 531 -4.66 -19.83 22.75
CA PHE A 531 -4.99 -20.54 21.53
C PHE A 531 -6.51 -20.50 21.31
N GLN A 532 -6.94 -19.82 20.26
CA GLN A 532 -8.36 -19.61 19.96
C GLN A 532 -8.94 -20.73 19.08
N HIS A 533 -10.26 -20.88 19.07
CA HIS A 533 -10.91 -21.64 18.01
C HIS A 533 -10.93 -20.82 16.73
N GLU A 534 -10.48 -21.42 15.64
CA GLU A 534 -10.61 -20.89 14.28
C GLU A 534 -10.66 -22.07 13.30
N LYS A 535 -11.80 -22.29 12.65
CA LYS A 535 -12.00 -23.32 11.63
C LYS A 535 -13.00 -22.85 10.54
N PRO A 536 -12.68 -21.78 9.79
CA PRO A 536 -13.52 -21.35 8.68
C PRO A 536 -13.71 -22.47 7.67
N SER A 537 -14.95 -22.70 7.26
CA SER A 537 -15.28 -23.75 6.27
C SER A 537 -14.86 -23.38 4.85
N ARG A 538 -14.79 -22.09 4.55
CA ARG A 538 -14.36 -21.52 3.26
C ARG A 538 -13.33 -20.42 3.49
N TRP A 539 -12.36 -20.38 2.59
CA TRP A 539 -11.30 -19.36 2.55
C TRP A 539 -10.62 -19.12 3.91
N PRO A 540 -10.00 -20.16 4.50
CA PRO A 540 -9.46 -20.10 5.87
C PRO A 540 -8.31 -19.10 6.06
N ALA A 541 -7.67 -18.64 4.98
CA ALA A 541 -6.68 -17.56 5.05
C ALA A 541 -7.31 -16.15 5.08
N TRP A 542 -8.53 -16.01 4.57
CA TRP A 542 -9.23 -14.72 4.50
C TRP A 542 -10.22 -14.52 5.64
N ASN A 543 -10.86 -15.58 6.11
CA ASN A 543 -11.99 -15.50 7.03
C ASN A 543 -11.60 -15.84 8.47
N MET A 544 -12.30 -15.19 9.41
CA MET A 544 -12.41 -15.65 10.79
C MET A 544 -13.90 -15.73 11.14
N ASP A 545 -14.36 -16.89 11.59
CA ASP A 545 -15.78 -17.11 11.83
C ASP A 545 -16.17 -16.60 13.23
N TRP A 546 -17.15 -15.70 13.31
CA TRP A 546 -17.61 -15.12 14.58
C TRP A 546 -18.02 -16.19 15.60
N ASN A 547 -18.70 -17.24 15.16
CA ASN A 547 -19.12 -18.36 16.02
C ASN A 547 -17.93 -19.13 16.63
N ASP A 548 -16.79 -19.17 15.95
CA ASP A 548 -15.57 -19.74 16.49
C ASP A 548 -14.89 -18.78 17.46
N ARG A 549 -14.85 -17.49 17.12
CA ARG A 549 -14.27 -16.44 17.97
C ARG A 549 -14.99 -16.24 19.30
N GLN A 550 -16.26 -16.62 19.40
CA GLN A 550 -17.04 -16.60 20.65
C GLN A 550 -16.74 -17.77 21.59
N LYS A 551 -16.08 -18.83 21.12
CA LYS A 551 -15.75 -19.99 21.96
C LYS A 551 -14.65 -19.62 22.97
N PRO A 552 -14.64 -20.23 24.16
CA PRO A 552 -13.53 -20.05 25.10
C PRO A 552 -12.21 -20.50 24.46
N ALA A 553 -11.09 -19.95 24.94
CA ALA A 553 -9.77 -20.38 24.49
C ALA A 553 -9.58 -21.90 24.67
N ARG A 554 -8.97 -22.55 23.68
CA ARG A 554 -8.63 -23.99 23.71
C ARG A 554 -7.56 -24.29 24.74
N ALA A 555 -6.60 -23.38 24.88
CA ALA A 555 -5.48 -23.48 25.80
C ALA A 555 -4.85 -22.09 26.00
N PHE A 556 -4.02 -21.96 27.03
CA PHE A 556 -3.17 -20.80 27.27
C PHE A 556 -1.71 -21.23 27.20
N VAL A 557 -0.84 -20.34 26.74
CA VAL A 557 0.60 -20.52 26.91
C VAL A 557 0.90 -20.53 28.41
N SER A 558 1.82 -21.40 28.85
CA SER A 558 2.27 -21.46 30.24
C SER A 558 3.79 -21.64 30.28
N GLY A 559 4.43 -21.01 31.25
CA GLY A 559 5.87 -21.11 31.52
C GLY A 559 6.21 -20.49 32.88
N PRO A 560 7.41 -20.67 33.42
CA PRO A 560 7.83 -19.90 34.59
C PRO A 560 7.95 -18.41 34.25
N ALA A 561 7.74 -17.52 35.23
CA ALA A 561 8.05 -16.09 35.06
C ALA A 561 9.53 -15.79 35.31
#